data_AF-A0A7X7I1C5-F1
#
_entry.id   AF-A0A7X7I1C5-F1
#
_cell.length_a   1.000
_cell.length_b   1.000
_cell.length_c   1.000
_cell.angle_alpha   90.00
_cell.angle_beta   90.00
_cell.angle_gamma   90.00
#
_symmetry.space_group_name_H-M   'P 1'
#
loop_
_entity.id
_entity.type
_entity.pdbx_description
1 polymer ?
#
loop_
_entity_poly.entity_id
_entity_poly.type
_entity_poly.pdbx_seq_one_letter_code
_entity_poly.pdbx_strand_id
1 'polypeptide(L)' 'DGSNLEVKVTISIGCAELLENDDPVSFFERADVNLYKAKESGRDQVCAKN' A
#
# COMPACT_ATOMS: atom_id res chain seq x y z
N ASP A 1 15.22 26.71 -21.35
CA ASP A 1 16.03 26.32 -20.18
C ASP A 1 15.38 25.13 -19.50
N GLY A 2 15.44 23.95 -20.14
CA GLY A 2 14.81 22.73 -19.61
C GLY A 2 15.61 22.16 -18.45
N SER A 3 15.54 22.81 -17.29
CA SER A 3 16.12 22.31 -16.05
C SER A 3 15.42 21.02 -15.66
N ASN A 4 16.21 19.97 -15.49
CA ASN A 4 15.75 18.68 -15.02
C ASN A 4 15.44 18.83 -13.53
N LEU A 5 14.16 18.99 -13.18
CA LEU A 5 13.70 19.15 -11.81
C LEU A 5 13.68 17.79 -11.11
N GLU A 6 14.46 17.67 -10.04
CA GLU A 6 14.48 16.47 -9.22
C GLU A 6 13.21 16.41 -8.35
N VAL A 7 12.37 15.39 -8.57
CA VAL A 7 11.12 15.19 -7.83
C VAL A 7 11.28 14.03 -6.87
N LYS A 8 11.08 14.30 -5.58
CA LYS A 8 11.02 13.24 -4.55
C LYS A 8 9.62 12.66 -4.51
N VAL A 9 9.54 11.34 -4.68
CA VAL A 9 8.28 10.58 -4.68
C VAL A 9 8.38 9.47 -3.62
N THR A 10 7.29 9.28 -2.90
CA THR A 10 7.11 8.22 -1.91
C THR A 10 5.93 7.35 -2.29
N ILE A 11 5.86 6.12 -1.76
CA ILE A 11 4.72 5.22 -1.96
C ILE A 11 4.14 4.76 -0.62
N SER A 12 2.83 4.51 -0.60
CA SER A 12 2.15 3.83 0.51
C SER A 12 1.82 2.43 0.06
N ILE A 13 2.05 1.44 0.93
CA ILE A 13 1.89 0.03 0.58
C ILE A 13 0.98 -0.65 1.61
N GLY A 14 -0.01 -1.39 1.10
CA GLY A 14 -0.77 -2.35 1.89
C GLY A 14 -0.34 -3.77 1.55
N CYS A 15 -0.06 -4.58 2.56
CA CYS A 15 0.32 -5.98 2.40
C CYS A 15 -0.66 -6.89 3.14
N ALA A 16 -0.84 -8.10 2.60
CA ALA A 16 -1.61 -9.18 3.20
C ALA A 16 -0.90 -10.52 2.94
N GLU A 17 -0.97 -11.43 3.89
CA GLU A 17 -0.58 -12.83 3.70
C GLU A 17 -1.73 -13.60 3.04
N LEU A 18 -1.45 -14.48 2.08
CA LEU A 18 -2.45 -15.36 1.46
C LEU A 18 -2.79 -16.50 2.44
N LEU A 19 -4.04 -16.58 2.86
CA LEU A 19 -4.54 -17.57 3.82
C LEU A 19 -5.29 -18.69 3.11
N GLU A 20 -5.45 -19.83 3.78
CA GLU A 20 -6.12 -21.03 3.24
C GLU A 20 -7.56 -20.75 2.74
N ASN A 21 -8.26 -19.82 3.39
CA ASN A 21 -9.66 -19.49 3.11
C ASN A 21 -9.83 -18.29 2.17
N ASP A 22 -8.73 -17.73 1.63
CA ASP A 22 -8.84 -16.63 0.70
C ASP A 22 -9.24 -17.09 -0.69
N ASP A 23 -10.07 -16.27 -1.33
CA ASP A 23 -10.10 -16.19 -2.78
C ASP A 23 -9.26 -14.99 -3.25
N PRO A 24 -9.01 -14.84 -4.57
CA PRO A 24 -8.22 -13.71 -5.08
C PRO A 24 -8.79 -12.33 -4.73
N VAL A 25 -10.11 -12.21 -4.56
CA VAL A 25 -10.77 -10.95 -4.21
C VAL A 25 -10.54 -10.65 -2.73
N SER A 26 -10.80 -11.60 -1.83
CA SER A 26 -10.60 -11.40 -0.39
C SER A 26 -9.13 -11.16 -0.04
N PHE A 27 -8.20 -11.83 -0.72
CA PHE A 27 -6.77 -11.60 -0.59
C PHE A 27 -6.40 -10.16 -0.97
N PHE A 28 -6.92 -9.68 -2.11
CA PHE A 28 -6.64 -8.34 -2.60
C PHE A 28 -7.31 -7.25 -1.75
N GLU A 29 -8.56 -7.46 -1.31
CA GLU A 29 -9.28 -6.54 -0.43
C GLU A 29 -8.54 -6.30 0.88
N ARG A 30 -7.97 -7.35 1.49
CA ARG A 30 -7.16 -7.19 2.72
C ARG A 30 -5.90 -6.35 2.47
N ALA A 31 -5.23 -6.53 1.33
CA ALA A 31 -4.11 -5.69 0.94
C ALA A 31 -4.55 -4.23 0.71
N ASP A 32 -5.70 -4.00 0.05
CA ASP A 32 -6.23 -2.65 -0.21
C ASP A 32 -6.65 -1.93 1.10
N VAL A 33 -7.30 -2.64 2.03
CA VAL A 33 -7.61 -2.11 3.37
C VAL A 33 -6.34 -1.63 4.08
N ASN A 34 -5.27 -2.42 4.00
CA ASN A 34 -3.99 -2.01 4.58
C ASN A 34 -3.32 -0.85 3.81
N LEU A 35 -3.54 -0.73 2.49
CA LEU A 35 -3.09 0.41 1.71
C LEU A 35 -3.80 1.70 2.15
N TYR A 36 -5.11 1.63 2.39
CA TYR A 36 -5.87 2.75 2.93
C TYR A 36 -5.34 3.16 4.31
N LYS A 37 -5.10 2.21 5.21
CA LYS A 37 -4.48 2.51 6.52
C LYS A 37 -3.14 3.24 6.36
N ALA A 38 -2.27 2.78 5.46
CA ALA A 38 -0.98 3.43 5.20
C ALA A 38 -1.14 4.86 4.67
N LYS A 39 -2.17 5.13 3.85
CA LYS A 39 -2.48 6.49 3.36
C LYS A 39 -3.02 7.40 4.46
N GLU A 40 -3.88 6.88 5.33
CA GLU A 40 -4.53 7.63 6.41
C GLU A 40 -3.59 7.91 7.58
N SER A 41 -2.60 7.05 7.82
CA SER A 41 -1.64 7.19 8.92
C SER A 41 -0.45 8.10 8.60
N GLY A 42 -0.38 8.69 7.41
CA GLY A 42 0.69 9.64 7.06
C GLY A 42 1.39 9.39 5.72
N ARG A 43 1.02 8.34 4.98
CA ARG A 43 1.68 7.90 3.73
C ARG A 43 3.12 7.44 3.98
N ASP A 44 3.89 7.23 2.90
CA ASP A 44 5.31 6.81 2.93
C ASP A 44 5.62 5.67 3.93
N GLN A 45 4.74 4.66 3.97
CA GLN A 45 4.85 3.56 4.91
C GLN A 45 4.16 2.31 4.39
N VAL A 46 4.47 1.20 5.06
CA VAL A 46 3.83 -0.10 4.83
C VAL A 46 2.89 -0.40 5.99
N CYS A 47 1.70 -0.91 5.69
CA CYS A 47 0.79 -1.50 6.66
C CYS A 47 0.50 -2.97 6.31
N ALA A 48 0.52 -3.84 7.32
CA ALA A 48 0.32 -5.28 7.16
C ALA A 48 -0.39 -5.91 8.37
N LYS A 49 -1.23 -5.13 9.08
CA LYS A 49 -1.93 -5.66 10.25
C LYS A 49 -2.99 -6.67 9.80
N ASN A 50 -2.97 -7.83 10.45
CA ASN A 50 -3.92 -8.94 10.31
C ASN A 50 -5.37 -8.51 10.56
#